data_AF-A0A9P7W1E5-F1
#
_entry.id   AF-A0A9P7W1E5-F1
#
_cell.length_a   1.000
_cell.length_b   1.000
_cell.length_c   1.000
_cell.angle_alpha   90.00
_cell.angle_beta   90.00
_cell.angle_gamma   90.00
#
_symmetry.space_group_name_H-M   'P 1'
#
loop_
_entity.id
_entity.type
_entity.pdbx_description
1 polymer ?
#
loop_
_entity_poly.entity_id
_entity_poly.type
_entity_poly.pdbx_seq_one_letter_code
_entity_poly.pdbx_strand_id
1 'polypeptide(L)'
;MIHECIPRAASSPQEAPLEAANGNMIDGEKRGTTVAEILTAGNCRSESNSRASDTAYPMSTPDRQELLRNAVAFLSDPKSQASPLAQRIQFLESKGLNSQEIDLALRQSSNPSAPISYPASYPVSAFPAAASTQWDWRDYFITAVVSGTITYGAVALFKKYLLPHLQPPSTTAYEQDRDALNAQFDAAEALLKEIQAETALVRAAVEEQKEKVDKTTKDIELVVTEMRGSELKTRDEMREIRDEVNTIREMLPKMIDRNKDSQTQSLAELQQELKSLKALLLSRGPSISSSPSSPLPTPGRPSIPAWQLAGAPSPLGSTESSTPSYMLPTATSNGKGKEVDLSPSTS
;
A
#
# COMPACT_ATOMS: atom_id res chain seq x y z
N MET A 1 7.19 -23.52 -55.22
CA MET A 1 7.05 -22.60 -54.07
C MET A 1 6.92 -23.50 -52.84
N ILE A 2 7.72 -23.37 -51.77
CA ILE A 2 8.14 -22.16 -51.01
C ILE A 2 6.95 -21.58 -50.23
N HIS A 3 6.92 -21.37 -48.90
CA HIS A 3 7.69 -21.75 -47.69
C HIS A 3 6.83 -21.26 -46.47
N GLU A 4 6.97 -21.56 -45.17
CA GLU A 4 7.77 -22.45 -44.28
C GLU A 4 6.82 -22.78 -43.06
N CYS A 5 7.07 -23.54 -41.97
CA CYS A 5 8.15 -23.67 -40.97
C CYS A 5 8.44 -22.38 -40.15
N ILE A 6 8.76 -22.38 -38.83
CA ILE A 6 8.53 -23.33 -37.71
C ILE A 6 8.71 -22.53 -36.36
N PRO A 7 8.35 -23.03 -35.15
CA PRO A 7 8.16 -22.19 -33.94
C PRO A 7 9.37 -22.14 -32.97
N ARG A 8 9.17 -21.46 -31.83
CA ARG A 8 10.05 -21.48 -30.63
C ARG A 8 9.19 -21.22 -29.37
N ALA A 9 9.09 -22.01 -28.30
CA ALA A 9 9.85 -23.14 -27.71
C ALA A 9 10.84 -22.77 -26.58
N ALA A 10 10.67 -23.43 -25.42
CA ALA A 10 11.47 -23.39 -24.18
C ALA A 10 11.45 -22.04 -23.40
N SER A 11 11.73 -21.97 -22.09
CA SER A 11 12.34 -22.98 -21.18
C SER A 11 11.90 -22.82 -19.70
N SER A 12 11.76 -23.93 -18.95
CA SER A 12 12.14 -23.97 -17.53
C SER A 12 13.63 -24.34 -17.41
N PRO A 13 14.34 -23.81 -16.41
CA PRO A 13 14.69 -24.58 -15.20
C PRO A 13 14.29 -23.81 -13.91
N GLN A 14 14.13 -24.36 -12.71
CA GLN A 14 14.78 -25.46 -11.98
C GLN A 14 16.23 -25.18 -11.51
N GLU A 15 16.39 -24.49 -10.37
CA GLU A 15 17.05 -25.05 -9.17
C GLU A 15 16.97 -24.09 -7.97
N ALA A 16 17.25 -24.60 -6.76
CA ALA A 16 17.52 -23.83 -5.54
C ALA A 16 19.03 -23.92 -5.21
N PRO A 17 19.59 -23.17 -4.23
CA PRO A 17 19.60 -23.74 -2.86
C PRO A 17 19.67 -22.75 -1.67
N LEU A 18 19.26 -23.26 -0.50
CA LEU A 18 19.87 -23.18 0.85
C LEU A 18 20.79 -21.99 1.24
N GLU A 19 20.36 -21.19 2.23
CA GLU A 19 20.98 -20.90 3.56
C GLU A 19 20.00 -19.93 4.30
N ALA A 20 19.67 -19.99 5.60
CA ALA A 20 20.32 -20.36 6.87
C ALA A 20 20.95 -19.16 7.64
N ALA A 21 20.92 -19.24 8.98
CA ALA A 21 21.16 -18.16 9.98
C ALA A 21 20.08 -17.03 9.97
N ASN A 22 19.40 -16.61 11.05
CA ASN A 22 19.55 -16.64 12.54
C ASN A 22 20.27 -15.40 13.13
N GLY A 23 19.72 -14.85 14.22
CA GLY A 23 20.08 -13.56 14.84
C GLY A 23 18.99 -12.48 14.61
N ASN A 24 17.95 -12.29 15.44
CA ASN A 24 17.83 -12.11 16.90
C ASN A 24 18.15 -10.68 17.41
N MET A 25 17.08 -9.96 17.79
CA MET A 25 16.98 -9.02 18.92
C MET A 25 17.90 -7.77 19.00
N ILE A 26 17.28 -6.58 18.98
CA ILE A 26 17.38 -5.58 20.06
C ILE A 26 16.14 -4.65 20.04
N ASP A 27 15.72 -4.20 21.23
CA ASP A 27 14.55 -3.35 21.44
C ASP A 27 14.74 -1.87 21.06
N GLY A 28 13.65 -1.17 20.74
CA GLY A 28 13.66 0.21 20.22
C GLY A 28 12.41 1.03 20.53
N GLU A 29 11.90 0.96 21.76
CA GLU A 29 10.66 1.62 22.20
C GLU A 29 10.63 3.15 22.00
N LYS A 30 9.59 3.67 21.28
CA LYS A 30 8.67 4.72 21.80
C LYS A 30 7.46 5.06 20.91
N ARG A 31 6.26 4.85 21.48
CA ARG A 31 5.04 5.69 21.47
C ARG A 31 4.47 6.19 20.13
N GLY A 32 3.23 5.79 19.83
CA GLY A 32 2.41 6.40 18.77
C GLY A 32 0.88 6.22 18.86
N THR A 33 0.36 5.36 19.74
CA THR A 33 -1.08 5.04 19.78
C THR A 33 -1.92 6.14 20.44
N THR A 34 -2.91 6.66 19.72
CA THR A 34 -3.99 7.49 20.26
C THR A 34 -5.36 6.84 20.01
N VAL A 35 -6.20 6.88 21.04
CA VAL A 35 -7.67 6.69 21.05
C VAL A 35 -8.26 5.45 20.35
N ALA A 36 -8.71 4.47 21.15
CA ALA A 36 -10.15 4.30 21.48
C ALA A 36 -10.56 2.83 21.73
N GLU A 37 -10.46 2.36 22.98
CA GLU A 37 -11.49 1.48 23.54
C GLU A 37 -11.65 1.75 25.03
N ILE A 38 -12.90 1.71 25.54
CA ILE A 38 -13.26 2.08 26.90
C ILE A 38 -14.15 0.98 27.48
N LEU A 39 -13.75 0.47 28.65
CA LEU A 39 -14.52 -0.40 29.55
C LEU A 39 -15.04 -1.73 28.96
N THR A 40 -14.45 -2.84 29.41
CA THR A 40 -15.15 -3.76 30.33
C THR A 40 -14.16 -4.69 31.04
N ALA A 41 -14.13 -4.64 32.36
CA ALA A 41 -13.58 -5.70 33.21
C ALA A 41 -14.71 -6.16 34.14
N GLY A 42 -15.15 -7.42 34.02
CA GLY A 42 -16.54 -7.79 34.39
C GLY A 42 -16.78 -9.16 35.01
N ASN A 43 -15.73 -9.83 35.52
CA ASN A 43 -15.78 -11.05 36.35
C ASN A 43 -16.31 -12.36 35.70
N CYS A 44 -15.58 -13.46 35.92
CA CYS A 44 -15.99 -14.82 35.53
C CYS A 44 -16.89 -15.48 36.58
N ARG A 45 -17.68 -16.48 36.20
CA ARG A 45 -18.15 -17.53 37.11
C ARG A 45 -18.10 -18.90 36.44
N SER A 46 -17.46 -19.85 37.12
CA SER A 46 -17.21 -21.21 36.63
C SER A 46 -17.92 -22.23 37.50
N GLU A 47 -18.53 -23.24 36.89
CA GLU A 47 -18.93 -24.54 37.49
C GLU A 47 -19.27 -25.49 36.31
N SER A 48 -18.82 -26.75 36.20
CA SER A 48 -17.67 -27.44 36.83
C SER A 48 -17.34 -28.76 36.08
N ASN A 49 -16.08 -29.25 36.17
CA ASN A 49 -15.62 -30.61 35.78
C ASN A 49 -15.67 -30.97 34.26
N SER A 50 -14.86 -31.88 33.68
CA SER A 50 -13.90 -32.87 34.21
C SER A 50 -12.59 -32.98 33.37
N ARG A 51 -11.61 -33.76 33.84
CA ARG A 51 -10.18 -33.75 33.46
C ARG A 51 -9.75 -34.80 32.38
N ALA A 52 -8.85 -34.37 31.48
CA ALA A 52 -7.82 -35.10 30.71
C ALA A 52 -8.17 -36.21 29.68
N SER A 53 -7.61 -36.11 28.46
CA SER A 53 -6.46 -36.92 27.97
C SER A 53 -6.09 -36.61 26.51
N ASP A 54 -4.82 -36.84 26.12
CA ASP A 54 -4.34 -36.75 24.73
C ASP A 54 -4.80 -37.94 23.86
N THR A 55 -4.99 -37.70 22.55
CA THR A 55 -4.43 -38.45 21.39
C THR A 55 -5.16 -38.04 20.10
N ALA A 56 -4.44 -37.90 18.99
CA ALA A 56 -4.98 -37.37 17.73
C ALA A 56 -5.71 -38.42 16.86
N TYR A 57 -6.99 -38.16 16.53
CA TYR A 57 -7.65 -38.55 15.28
C TYR A 57 -8.76 -37.54 14.96
N PRO A 58 -9.02 -37.20 13.67
CA PRO A 58 -10.02 -36.19 13.29
C PRO A 58 -11.44 -36.77 13.30
N MET A 59 -11.97 -37.06 14.49
CA MET A 59 -13.39 -37.39 14.65
C MET A 59 -14.23 -36.12 14.56
N SER A 60 -14.94 -35.92 13.45
CA SER A 60 -16.05 -34.96 13.40
C SER A 60 -17.04 -35.31 14.50
N THR A 61 -17.29 -34.38 15.43
CA THR A 61 -18.21 -34.63 16.54
C THR A 61 -19.63 -34.85 16.02
N PRO A 62 -20.47 -35.66 16.70
CA PRO A 62 -21.87 -35.83 16.29
C PRO A 62 -22.60 -34.47 16.18
N ASP A 63 -22.25 -33.51 17.04
CA ASP A 63 -22.74 -32.13 17.03
C ASP A 63 -22.54 -31.43 15.66
N ARG A 64 -21.41 -31.64 14.96
CA ARG A 64 -21.20 -31.09 13.60
C ARG A 64 -22.22 -31.62 12.61
N GLN A 65 -22.54 -32.91 12.68
CA GLN A 65 -23.55 -33.53 11.82
C GLN A 65 -24.97 -33.06 12.18
N GLU A 66 -25.23 -32.75 13.46
CA GLU A 66 -26.48 -32.11 13.87
C GLU A 66 -26.57 -30.65 13.40
N LEU A 67 -25.49 -29.87 13.48
CA LEU A 67 -25.41 -28.51 12.92
C LEU A 67 -25.72 -28.50 11.42
N LEU A 68 -25.12 -29.42 10.64
CA LEU A 68 -25.42 -29.61 9.22
C LEU A 68 -26.89 -30.00 8.99
N ARG A 69 -27.43 -30.96 9.75
CA ARG A 69 -28.84 -31.37 9.65
C ARG A 69 -29.81 -30.23 9.95
N ASN A 70 -29.49 -29.42 10.96
CA ASN A 70 -30.27 -28.22 11.34
C ASN A 70 -30.14 -27.12 10.28
N ALA A 71 -28.98 -26.96 9.63
CA ALA A 71 -28.79 -26.03 8.52
C ALA A 71 -29.60 -26.43 7.28
N VAL A 72 -29.59 -27.70 6.89
CA VAL A 72 -30.42 -28.22 5.78
C VAL A 72 -31.91 -28.02 6.09
N ALA A 73 -32.35 -28.34 7.32
CA ALA A 73 -33.73 -28.11 7.75
C ALA A 73 -34.10 -26.62 7.67
N PHE A 74 -33.25 -25.72 8.19
CA PHE A 74 -33.44 -24.27 8.10
C PHE A 74 -33.52 -23.77 6.66
N LEU A 75 -32.65 -24.25 5.75
CA LEU A 75 -32.67 -23.86 4.34
C LEU A 75 -33.85 -24.46 3.55
N SER A 76 -34.49 -25.51 4.08
CA SER A 76 -35.73 -26.08 3.54
C SER A 76 -37.02 -25.39 4.01
N ASP A 77 -36.95 -24.53 5.05
CA ASP A 77 -38.12 -23.77 5.53
C ASP A 77 -38.51 -22.68 4.51
N PRO A 78 -39.76 -22.64 4.02
CA PRO A 78 -40.25 -21.57 3.14
C PRO A 78 -39.98 -20.15 3.64
N LYS A 79 -39.95 -19.92 4.97
CA LYS A 79 -39.64 -18.61 5.57
C LYS A 79 -38.17 -18.23 5.42
N SER A 80 -37.26 -19.21 5.43
CA SER A 80 -35.83 -19.00 5.18
C SER A 80 -35.56 -18.77 3.70
N GLN A 81 -36.26 -19.52 2.83
CA GLN A 81 -36.12 -19.37 1.37
C GLN A 81 -36.56 -17.99 0.87
N ALA A 82 -37.52 -17.34 1.54
CA ALA A 82 -37.92 -15.97 1.27
C ALA A 82 -36.83 -14.92 1.60
N SER A 83 -35.85 -15.23 2.46
CA SER A 83 -34.75 -14.31 2.79
C SER A 83 -33.64 -14.32 1.72
N PRO A 84 -32.98 -13.18 1.45
CA PRO A 84 -31.81 -13.11 0.57
C PRO A 84 -30.71 -14.11 0.95
N LEU A 85 -30.03 -14.67 -0.07
CA LEU A 85 -29.03 -15.74 0.08
C LEU A 85 -27.89 -15.34 1.04
N ALA A 86 -27.40 -14.10 0.96
CA ALA A 86 -26.37 -13.57 1.86
C ALA A 86 -26.79 -13.61 3.35
N GLN A 87 -28.06 -13.30 3.67
CA GLN A 87 -28.56 -13.37 5.04
C GLN A 87 -28.65 -14.82 5.55
N ARG A 88 -28.99 -15.77 4.67
CA ARG A 88 -28.97 -17.21 4.99
C ARG A 88 -27.55 -17.72 5.27
N ILE A 89 -26.55 -17.32 4.47
CA ILE A 89 -25.14 -17.65 4.74
C ILE A 89 -24.71 -17.08 6.09
N GLN A 90 -24.86 -15.77 6.30
CA GLN A 90 -24.37 -15.12 7.51
C GLN A 90 -25.08 -15.62 8.79
N PHE A 91 -26.34 -16.06 8.70
CA PHE A 91 -27.00 -16.76 9.79
C PHE A 91 -26.32 -18.11 10.11
N LEU A 92 -25.96 -18.91 9.10
CA LEU A 92 -25.30 -20.20 9.30
C LEU A 92 -23.84 -20.04 9.79
N GLU A 93 -23.13 -19.01 9.34
CA GLU A 93 -21.82 -18.62 9.89
C GLU A 93 -21.96 -18.23 11.37
N SER A 94 -23.01 -17.49 11.75
CA SER A 94 -23.32 -17.17 13.15
C SER A 94 -23.72 -18.38 14.00
N LYS A 95 -24.07 -19.51 13.36
CA LYS A 95 -24.29 -20.83 14.00
C LYS A 95 -23.02 -21.68 14.09
N GLY A 96 -21.87 -21.18 13.62
CA GLY A 96 -20.59 -21.88 13.69
C GLY A 96 -20.34 -22.88 12.57
N LEU A 97 -21.10 -22.83 11.47
CA LEU A 97 -20.78 -23.60 10.26
C LEU A 97 -19.70 -22.86 9.45
N ASN A 98 -18.72 -23.60 8.95
CA ASN A 98 -17.72 -23.10 8.00
C ASN A 98 -18.34 -22.92 6.60
N SER A 99 -17.84 -22.01 5.78
CA SER A 99 -18.38 -21.73 4.44
C SER A 99 -18.44 -22.98 3.53
N GLN A 100 -17.54 -23.96 3.73
CA GLN A 100 -17.58 -25.27 3.05
C GLN A 100 -18.75 -26.16 3.53
N GLU A 101 -19.10 -26.11 4.81
CA GLU A 101 -20.24 -26.84 5.39
C GLU A 101 -21.57 -26.20 4.95
N ILE A 102 -21.57 -24.88 4.76
CA ILE A 102 -22.71 -24.10 4.26
C ILE A 102 -23.01 -24.42 2.79
N ASP A 103 -22.01 -24.53 1.91
CA ASP A 103 -22.21 -24.94 0.50
C ASP A 103 -22.85 -26.33 0.42
N LEU A 104 -22.35 -27.30 1.21
CA LEU A 104 -22.90 -28.64 1.27
C LEU A 104 -24.36 -28.64 1.75
N ALA A 105 -24.70 -27.84 2.78
CA ALA A 105 -26.07 -27.70 3.26
C ALA A 105 -27.00 -27.01 2.24
N LEU A 106 -26.50 -26.01 1.50
CA LEU A 106 -27.23 -25.32 0.45
C LEU A 106 -27.50 -26.24 -0.75
N ARG A 107 -26.51 -27.07 -1.12
CA ARG A 107 -26.63 -28.08 -2.18
C ARG A 107 -27.58 -29.23 -1.79
N GLN A 108 -27.59 -29.65 -0.54
CA GLN A 108 -28.50 -30.69 -0.03
C GLN A 108 -29.95 -30.19 0.09
N SER A 109 -30.16 -28.98 0.63
CA SER A 109 -31.49 -28.37 0.74
C SER A 109 -32.13 -28.04 -0.61
N SER A 110 -31.31 -27.70 -1.63
CA SER A 110 -31.76 -27.49 -3.01
C SER A 110 -32.14 -28.78 -3.75
N ASN A 111 -31.70 -29.96 -3.28
CA ASN A 111 -32.02 -31.25 -3.93
C ASN A 111 -32.21 -32.39 -2.91
N PRO A 112 -33.40 -32.52 -2.27
CA PRO A 112 -33.67 -33.50 -1.22
C PRO A 112 -33.75 -34.97 -1.68
N SER A 113 -33.40 -35.28 -2.94
CA SER A 113 -33.32 -36.65 -3.47
C SER A 113 -31.87 -37.09 -3.73
N ALA A 114 -31.17 -37.43 -2.64
CA ALA A 114 -30.03 -38.33 -2.66
C ALA A 114 -30.46 -39.66 -2.02
N PRO A 115 -30.69 -40.74 -2.80
CA PRO A 115 -31.34 -41.94 -2.28
C PRO A 115 -30.42 -42.76 -1.37
N ILE A 116 -30.78 -42.85 -0.09
CA ILE A 116 -30.24 -43.88 0.81
C ILE A 116 -30.78 -45.24 0.34
N SER A 117 -29.88 -46.16 0.00
CA SER A 117 -30.27 -47.45 -0.58
C SER A 117 -30.82 -48.40 0.49
N TYR A 118 -32.06 -48.85 0.30
CA TYR A 118 -32.67 -49.96 1.02
C TYR A 118 -33.23 -50.98 0.01
N PRO A 119 -32.97 -52.29 0.16
CA PRO A 119 -33.48 -53.30 -0.76
C PRO A 119 -34.96 -53.59 -0.50
N ALA A 120 -35.84 -53.07 -1.36
CA ALA A 120 -37.29 -53.33 -1.32
C ALA A 120 -37.69 -54.32 -2.42
N SER A 121 -38.29 -55.45 -2.03
CA SER A 121 -38.70 -56.52 -2.94
C SER A 121 -40.22 -56.65 -2.99
N TYR A 122 -40.83 -56.24 -4.12
CA TYR A 122 -42.27 -56.40 -4.39
C TYR A 122 -42.51 -56.91 -5.82
N PRO A 123 -43.46 -57.84 -6.04
CA PRO A 123 -43.75 -58.38 -7.36
C PRO A 123 -44.61 -57.44 -8.22
N VAL A 124 -44.42 -57.52 -9.55
CA VAL A 124 -45.20 -56.76 -10.55
C VAL A 124 -46.57 -57.41 -10.78
N SER A 125 -47.62 -56.58 -10.80
CA SER A 125 -48.96 -56.96 -11.31
C SER A 125 -49.16 -56.40 -12.72
N ALA A 126 -49.73 -57.21 -13.62
CA ALA A 126 -50.00 -56.82 -15.01
C ALA A 126 -51.36 -56.11 -15.17
N PHE A 127 -51.43 -55.14 -16.08
CA PHE A 127 -52.68 -54.47 -16.45
C PHE A 127 -53.45 -55.24 -17.54
N PRO A 128 -54.79 -55.36 -17.45
CA PRO A 128 -55.61 -55.81 -18.58
C PRO A 128 -55.71 -54.71 -19.66
N ALA A 129 -55.77 -55.10 -20.93
CA ALA A 129 -55.95 -54.16 -22.04
C ALA A 129 -57.36 -53.55 -22.03
N ALA A 130 -57.47 -52.25 -22.35
CA ALA A 130 -58.74 -51.55 -22.42
C ALA A 130 -59.56 -52.00 -23.64
N ALA A 131 -60.83 -52.34 -23.42
CA ALA A 131 -61.79 -52.59 -24.51
C ALA A 131 -62.18 -51.27 -25.19
N SER A 132 -62.27 -51.28 -26.53
CA SER A 132 -62.70 -50.12 -27.30
C SER A 132 -64.22 -49.95 -27.22
N THR A 133 -64.70 -48.98 -26.44
CA THR A 133 -66.12 -48.61 -26.41
C THR A 133 -66.57 -48.11 -27.78
N GLN A 134 -67.54 -48.79 -28.39
CA GLN A 134 -68.26 -48.28 -29.56
C GLN A 134 -69.30 -47.25 -29.11
N TRP A 135 -69.17 -46.01 -29.57
CA TRP A 135 -70.07 -44.91 -29.21
C TRP A 135 -71.29 -44.92 -30.12
N ASP A 136 -72.45 -45.27 -29.57
CA ASP A 136 -73.72 -45.23 -30.30
C ASP A 136 -74.10 -43.79 -30.69
N TRP A 137 -74.90 -43.62 -31.74
CA TRP A 137 -75.45 -42.31 -32.15
C TRP A 137 -76.23 -41.60 -31.01
N ARG A 138 -76.75 -42.37 -30.06
CA ARG A 138 -77.39 -41.86 -28.82
C ARG A 138 -76.38 -41.17 -27.90
N ASP A 139 -75.17 -41.72 -27.82
CA ASP A 139 -74.09 -41.21 -26.98
C ASP A 139 -73.48 -39.93 -27.60
N TYR A 140 -73.46 -39.83 -28.93
CA TYR A 140 -73.22 -38.57 -29.63
C TYR A 140 -74.30 -37.51 -29.34
N PHE A 141 -75.58 -37.89 -29.25
CA PHE A 141 -76.64 -36.94 -28.85
C PHE A 141 -76.51 -36.52 -27.38
N ILE A 142 -76.25 -37.47 -26.46
CA ILE A 142 -76.06 -37.19 -25.03
C ILE A 142 -74.84 -36.27 -24.82
N THR A 143 -73.69 -36.58 -25.43
CA THR A 143 -72.50 -35.73 -25.35
C THR A 143 -72.71 -34.36 -25.99
N ALA A 144 -73.43 -34.25 -27.11
CA ALA A 144 -73.77 -32.95 -27.73
C ALA A 144 -74.68 -32.09 -26.84
N VAL A 145 -75.70 -32.68 -26.20
CA VAL A 145 -76.58 -31.96 -25.27
C VAL A 145 -75.85 -31.57 -23.98
N VAL A 146 -75.06 -32.47 -23.41
CA VAL A 146 -74.24 -32.20 -22.20
C VAL A 146 -73.20 -31.12 -22.47
N SER A 147 -72.42 -31.22 -23.55
CA SER A 147 -71.43 -30.20 -23.92
C SER A 147 -72.09 -28.87 -24.25
N GLY A 148 -73.19 -28.84 -25.02
CA GLY A 148 -73.96 -27.63 -25.30
C GLY A 148 -74.49 -26.96 -24.03
N THR A 149 -74.95 -27.74 -23.05
CA THR A 149 -75.39 -27.22 -21.74
C THR A 149 -74.24 -26.62 -20.94
N ILE A 150 -73.07 -27.28 -20.93
CA ILE A 150 -71.85 -26.79 -20.26
C ILE A 150 -71.34 -25.50 -20.93
N THR A 151 -71.25 -25.47 -22.26
CA THR A 151 -70.83 -24.29 -23.03
C THR A 151 -71.79 -23.11 -22.84
N TYR A 152 -73.10 -23.35 -22.87
CA TYR A 152 -74.09 -22.30 -22.60
C TYR A 152 -73.99 -21.76 -21.16
N GLY A 153 -73.81 -22.65 -20.17
CA GLY A 153 -73.57 -22.28 -18.79
C GLY A 153 -72.32 -21.41 -18.61
N ALA A 154 -71.20 -21.78 -19.25
CA ALA A 154 -69.96 -21.02 -19.23
C ALA A 154 -70.12 -19.62 -19.86
N VAL A 155 -70.80 -19.51 -21.01
CA VAL A 155 -71.07 -18.21 -21.67
C VAL A 155 -72.01 -17.34 -20.83
N ALA A 156 -73.04 -17.94 -20.21
CA ALA A 156 -73.96 -17.21 -19.33
C ALA A 156 -73.25 -16.68 -18.06
N LEU A 157 -72.40 -17.50 -17.44
CA LEU A 157 -71.56 -17.08 -16.31
C LEU A 157 -70.55 -16.01 -16.71
N PHE A 158 -69.90 -16.15 -17.87
CA PHE A 158 -68.97 -15.14 -18.38
C PHE A 158 -69.66 -13.78 -18.54
N LYS A 159 -70.81 -13.74 -19.24
CA LYS A 159 -71.53 -12.49 -19.51
C LYS A 159 -72.20 -11.88 -18.27
N LYS A 160 -72.63 -12.69 -17.30
CA LYS A 160 -73.31 -12.21 -16.08
C LYS A 160 -72.34 -11.85 -14.95
N TYR A 161 -71.19 -12.50 -14.85
CA TYR A 161 -70.30 -12.41 -13.67
C TYR A 161 -68.88 -11.97 -13.99
N LEU A 162 -68.25 -12.46 -15.07
CA LEU A 162 -66.89 -12.03 -15.43
C LEU A 162 -66.91 -10.68 -16.14
N LEU A 163 -67.78 -10.49 -17.15
CA LEU A 163 -67.83 -9.25 -17.93
C LEU A 163 -68.02 -7.96 -17.09
N PRO A 164 -68.95 -7.87 -16.11
CA PRO A 164 -69.05 -6.69 -15.24
C PRO A 164 -67.92 -6.57 -14.19
N HIS A 165 -67.07 -7.58 -14.06
CA HIS A 165 -65.88 -7.57 -13.18
C HIS A 165 -64.56 -7.39 -13.97
N LEU A 166 -64.62 -7.51 -15.30
CA LEU A 166 -63.55 -7.26 -16.27
C LEU A 166 -63.71 -5.92 -17.00
N GLN A 167 -64.80 -5.18 -16.75
CA GLN A 167 -64.96 -3.82 -17.24
C GLN A 167 -63.97 -2.91 -16.48
N PRO A 168 -62.94 -2.34 -17.13
CA PRO A 168 -61.79 -1.79 -16.44
C PRO A 168 -62.15 -0.51 -15.66
N PRO A 169 -61.92 -0.46 -14.33
CA PRO A 169 -62.13 0.76 -13.56
C PRO A 169 -61.01 1.78 -13.85
N SER A 170 -61.40 3.00 -14.20
CA SER A 170 -60.57 4.23 -14.31
C SER A 170 -59.30 4.15 -15.16
N THR A 171 -59.28 4.84 -16.31
CA THR A 171 -58.07 5.02 -17.15
C THR A 171 -56.91 5.66 -16.39
N THR A 172 -57.22 6.51 -15.41
CA THR A 172 -56.26 7.24 -14.57
C THR A 172 -55.29 6.35 -13.81
N ALA A 173 -55.70 5.12 -13.45
CA ALA A 173 -54.80 4.17 -12.77
C ALA A 173 -53.72 3.64 -13.73
N TYR A 174 -54.07 3.44 -15.01
CA TYR A 174 -53.12 3.05 -16.05
C TYR A 174 -52.24 4.23 -16.47
N GLU A 175 -52.81 5.44 -16.57
CA GLU A 175 -52.05 6.67 -16.84
C GLU A 175 -50.99 6.92 -15.74
N GLN A 176 -51.35 6.79 -14.46
CA GLN A 176 -50.40 6.87 -13.34
C GLN A 176 -49.28 5.82 -13.40
N ASP A 177 -49.60 4.57 -13.76
CA ASP A 177 -48.60 3.49 -13.89
C ASP A 177 -47.67 3.75 -15.10
N ARG A 178 -48.19 4.30 -16.20
CA ARG A 178 -47.40 4.74 -17.35
C ARG A 178 -46.47 5.91 -17.02
N ASP A 179 -46.95 6.90 -16.28
CA ASP A 179 -46.14 8.04 -15.86
C ASP A 179 -45.08 7.64 -14.83
N ALA A 180 -45.40 6.70 -13.93
CA ALA A 180 -44.43 6.11 -13.01
C ALA A 180 -43.35 5.27 -13.73
N LEU A 181 -43.70 4.59 -14.82
CA LEU A 181 -42.74 3.90 -15.68
C LEU A 181 -41.87 4.89 -16.48
N ASN A 182 -42.46 5.92 -17.07
CA ASN A 182 -41.71 6.97 -17.78
C ASN A 182 -40.71 7.67 -16.84
N ALA A 183 -41.15 8.05 -15.63
CA ALA A 183 -40.26 8.65 -14.62
C ALA A 183 -39.11 7.73 -14.19
N GLN A 184 -39.31 6.41 -14.19
CA GLN A 184 -38.23 5.44 -13.97
C GLN A 184 -37.27 5.34 -15.17
N PHE A 185 -37.75 5.47 -16.40
CA PHE A 185 -36.88 5.55 -17.58
C PHE A 185 -36.09 6.86 -17.61
N ASP A 186 -36.71 8.01 -17.30
CA ASP A 186 -36.03 9.30 -17.18
C ASP A 186 -34.95 9.28 -16.09
N ALA A 187 -35.24 8.68 -14.93
CA ALA A 187 -34.27 8.49 -13.86
C ALA A 187 -33.12 7.53 -14.26
N ALA A 188 -33.42 6.45 -15.00
CA ALA A 188 -32.40 5.55 -15.53
C ALA A 188 -31.54 6.22 -16.61
N GLU A 189 -32.11 7.06 -17.47
CA GLU A 189 -31.36 7.89 -18.42
C GLU A 189 -30.48 8.93 -17.72
N ALA A 190 -30.95 9.54 -16.63
CA ALA A 190 -30.16 10.45 -15.81
C ALA A 190 -28.94 9.73 -15.22
N LEU A 191 -29.15 8.56 -14.58
CA LEU A 191 -28.07 7.72 -14.03
C LEU A 191 -27.09 7.24 -15.12
N LEU A 192 -27.58 6.89 -16.33
CA LEU A 192 -26.71 6.52 -17.44
C LEU A 192 -25.86 7.69 -17.95
N LYS A 193 -26.41 8.91 -17.98
CA LYS A 193 -25.66 10.14 -18.31
C LYS A 193 -24.65 10.50 -17.22
N GLU A 194 -25.02 10.31 -15.95
CA GLU A 194 -24.14 10.53 -14.80
C GLU A 194 -22.97 9.53 -14.79
N ILE A 195 -23.22 8.23 -14.94
CA ILE A 195 -22.18 7.20 -15.07
C ILE A 195 -21.26 7.48 -16.29
N GLN A 196 -21.79 8.00 -17.41
CA GLN A 196 -20.96 8.41 -18.55
C GLN A 196 -20.09 9.64 -18.24
N ALA A 197 -20.62 10.62 -17.50
CA ALA A 197 -19.86 11.79 -17.05
C ALA A 197 -18.78 11.40 -16.02
N GLU A 198 -19.11 10.58 -15.02
CA GLU A 198 -18.15 10.02 -14.07
C GLU A 198 -17.07 9.20 -14.79
N THR A 199 -17.44 8.36 -15.77
CA THR A 199 -16.47 7.60 -16.57
C THR A 199 -15.53 8.52 -17.36
N ALA A 200 -16.02 9.66 -17.86
CA ALA A 200 -15.18 10.65 -18.53
C ALA A 200 -14.24 11.39 -17.55
N LEU A 201 -14.73 11.77 -16.37
CA LEU A 201 -13.94 12.40 -15.31
C LEU A 201 -12.87 11.44 -14.75
N VAL A 202 -13.21 10.18 -14.51
CA VAL A 202 -12.27 9.13 -14.08
C VAL A 202 -11.19 8.90 -15.14
N ARG A 203 -11.53 8.87 -16.44
CA ARG A 203 -10.52 8.78 -17.51
C ARG A 203 -9.59 9.99 -17.53
N ALA A 204 -10.11 11.21 -17.36
CA ALA A 204 -9.29 12.41 -17.30
C ALA A 204 -8.34 12.39 -16.08
N ALA A 205 -8.85 12.05 -14.90
CA ALA A 205 -8.05 11.93 -13.68
C ALA A 205 -7.00 10.80 -13.74
N VAL A 206 -7.29 9.68 -14.43
CA VAL A 206 -6.32 8.61 -14.66
C VAL A 206 -5.19 9.05 -15.59
N GLU A 207 -5.47 9.83 -16.63
CA GLU A 207 -4.40 10.34 -17.51
C GLU A 207 -3.54 11.41 -16.82
N GLU A 208 -4.11 12.28 -15.97
CA GLU A 208 -3.35 13.21 -15.11
C GLU A 208 -2.46 12.46 -14.11
N GLN A 209 -3.02 11.43 -13.44
CA GLN A 209 -2.24 10.59 -12.52
C GLN A 209 -1.13 9.85 -13.25
N LYS A 210 -1.38 9.37 -14.48
CA LYS A 210 -0.37 8.73 -15.33
C LYS A 210 0.74 9.69 -15.72
N GLU A 211 0.45 10.91 -16.18
CA GLU A 211 1.49 11.91 -16.47
C GLU A 211 2.34 12.20 -15.23
N LYS A 212 1.70 12.33 -14.06
CA LYS A 212 2.37 12.55 -12.78
C LYS A 212 3.25 11.36 -12.35
N VAL A 213 2.80 10.13 -12.58
CA VAL A 213 3.58 8.90 -12.32
C VAL A 213 4.73 8.76 -13.31
N ASP A 214 4.51 8.99 -14.61
CA ASP A 214 5.55 8.97 -15.64
C ASP A 214 6.63 10.03 -15.36
N LYS A 215 6.22 11.23 -14.91
CA LYS A 215 7.15 12.27 -14.48
C LYS A 215 7.94 11.83 -13.24
N THR A 216 7.25 11.38 -12.18
CA THR A 216 7.91 10.95 -10.93
C THR A 216 8.88 9.79 -11.20
N THR A 217 8.55 8.89 -12.12
CA THR A 217 9.43 7.79 -12.55
C THR A 217 10.69 8.32 -13.24
N LYS A 218 10.56 9.27 -14.17
CA LYS A 218 11.72 9.93 -14.83
C LYS A 218 12.58 10.72 -13.83
N ASP A 219 11.95 11.42 -12.89
CA ASP A 219 12.66 12.16 -11.84
C ASP A 219 13.46 11.18 -10.94
N ILE A 220 12.90 10.00 -10.63
CA ILE A 220 13.61 8.92 -9.91
C ILE A 220 14.73 8.31 -10.75
N GLU A 221 14.51 8.02 -12.04
CA GLU A 221 15.55 7.51 -12.95
C GLU A 221 16.73 8.48 -13.04
N LEU A 222 16.46 9.78 -13.20
CA LEU A 222 17.49 10.83 -13.21
C LEU A 222 18.29 10.82 -11.89
N VAL A 223 17.62 10.88 -10.74
CA VAL A 223 18.29 10.83 -9.42
C VAL A 223 19.10 9.54 -9.23
N VAL A 224 18.62 8.39 -9.71
CA VAL A 224 19.37 7.12 -9.64
C VAL A 224 20.60 7.15 -10.55
N THR A 225 20.52 7.73 -11.76
CA THR A 225 21.70 7.89 -12.63
C THR A 225 22.71 8.89 -12.08
N GLU A 226 22.26 10.01 -11.51
CA GLU A 226 23.10 10.99 -10.84
C GLU A 226 23.77 10.40 -9.60
N MET A 227 23.03 9.65 -8.78
CA MET A 227 23.58 8.95 -7.60
C MET A 227 24.64 7.92 -8.01
N ARG A 228 24.40 7.12 -9.05
CA ARG A 228 25.39 6.14 -9.55
C ARG A 228 26.61 6.81 -10.19
N GLY A 229 26.42 7.91 -10.92
CA GLY A 229 27.52 8.73 -11.45
C GLY A 229 28.36 9.35 -10.33
N SER A 230 27.71 9.85 -9.28
CA SER A 230 28.35 10.41 -8.09
C SER A 230 29.09 9.33 -7.30
N GLU A 231 28.51 8.15 -7.10
CA GLU A 231 29.18 7.02 -6.44
C GLU A 231 30.44 6.59 -7.18
N LEU A 232 30.39 6.47 -8.52
CA LEU A 232 31.57 6.21 -9.34
C LEU A 232 32.63 7.30 -9.16
N LYS A 233 32.23 8.57 -9.25
CA LYS A 233 33.15 9.71 -9.08
C LYS A 233 33.81 9.72 -7.70
N THR A 234 33.04 9.53 -6.62
CA THR A 234 33.59 9.44 -5.25
C THR A 234 34.49 8.21 -5.07
N ARG A 235 34.25 7.10 -5.78
CA ARG A 235 35.19 5.96 -5.80
C ARG A 235 36.50 6.26 -6.52
N ASP A 236 36.48 7.11 -7.53
CA ASP A 236 37.69 7.56 -8.26
C ASP A 236 38.44 8.66 -7.50
N GLU A 237 37.75 9.63 -6.91
CA GLU A 237 38.32 10.58 -5.95
C GLU A 237 38.98 9.85 -4.75
N MET A 238 38.36 8.78 -4.23
CA MET A 238 38.93 7.92 -3.17
C MET A 238 40.10 7.02 -3.65
N ARG A 239 40.32 6.86 -4.96
CA ARG A 239 41.54 6.26 -5.54
C ARG A 239 42.64 7.30 -5.62
N GLU A 240 42.35 8.47 -6.18
CA GLU A 240 43.28 9.60 -6.29
C GLU A 240 43.82 10.01 -4.92
N ILE A 241 42.95 10.22 -3.92
CA ILE A 241 43.33 10.52 -2.52
C ILE A 241 44.23 9.42 -1.93
N ARG A 242 44.01 8.15 -2.27
CA ARG A 242 44.85 7.03 -1.79
C ARG A 242 46.26 7.10 -2.38
N ASP A 243 46.38 7.45 -3.65
CA ASP A 243 47.66 7.54 -4.35
C ASP A 243 48.41 8.83 -4.00
N GLU A 244 47.71 9.93 -3.72
CA GLU A 244 48.26 11.12 -3.05
C GLU A 244 48.78 10.77 -1.64
N VAL A 245 48.00 10.06 -0.81
CA VAL A 245 48.42 9.64 0.53
C VAL A 245 49.64 8.69 0.48
N ASN A 246 49.72 7.80 -0.50
CA ASN A 246 50.90 6.97 -0.75
C ASN A 246 52.11 7.84 -1.16
N THR A 247 51.91 8.83 -2.03
CA THR A 247 52.96 9.77 -2.46
C THR A 247 53.48 10.62 -1.31
N ILE A 248 52.59 11.13 -0.45
CA ILE A 248 52.92 11.84 0.79
C ILE A 248 53.69 10.92 1.74
N ARG A 249 53.24 9.67 1.93
CA ARG A 249 53.91 8.66 2.76
C ARG A 249 55.34 8.37 2.29
N GLU A 250 55.60 8.37 1.00
CA GLU A 250 56.95 8.23 0.44
C GLU A 250 57.80 9.52 0.53
N MET A 251 57.18 10.68 0.40
CA MET A 251 57.87 11.98 0.38
C MET A 251 58.21 12.47 1.79
N LEU A 252 57.37 12.17 2.79
CA LEU A 252 57.52 12.70 4.15
C LEU A 252 58.84 12.28 4.84
N PRO A 253 59.32 11.02 4.73
CA PRO A 253 60.68 10.66 5.18
C PRO A 253 61.76 11.38 4.36
N LYS A 254 61.65 11.36 3.03
CA LYS A 254 62.63 12.00 2.13
C LYS A 254 62.80 13.49 2.42
N MET A 255 61.74 14.20 2.82
CA MET A 255 61.80 15.60 3.27
C MET A 255 62.39 15.75 4.68
N ILE A 256 62.08 14.86 5.62
CA ILE A 256 62.62 14.93 6.99
C ILE A 256 64.13 14.66 7.02
N ASP A 257 64.60 13.76 6.15
CA ASP A 257 66.02 13.45 5.98
C ASP A 257 66.75 14.60 5.28
N ARG A 258 66.20 15.13 4.17
CA ARG A 258 66.74 16.34 3.51
C ARG A 258 66.86 17.56 4.45
N ASN A 259 65.90 17.75 5.37
CA ASN A 259 65.97 18.79 6.38
C ASN A 259 67.04 18.49 7.46
N LYS A 260 67.18 17.23 7.89
CA LYS A 260 68.30 16.81 8.75
C LYS A 260 69.66 17.06 8.09
N ASP A 261 69.81 16.66 6.84
CA ASP A 261 71.06 16.84 6.08
C ASP A 261 71.39 18.33 5.96
N SER A 262 70.41 19.16 5.59
CA SER A 262 70.59 20.61 5.48
C SER A 262 70.97 21.29 6.80
N GLN A 263 70.39 20.87 7.93
CA GLN A 263 70.81 21.37 9.25
C GLN A 263 72.18 20.83 9.68
N THR A 264 72.50 19.57 9.33
CA THR A 264 73.81 18.98 9.63
C THR A 264 74.91 19.65 8.82
N GLN A 265 74.64 20.00 7.56
CA GLN A 265 75.52 20.80 6.71
C GLN A 265 75.73 22.21 7.29
N SER A 266 74.66 22.93 7.66
CA SER A 266 74.82 24.28 8.23
C SER A 266 75.58 24.27 9.57
N LEU A 267 75.42 23.22 10.38
CA LEU A 267 76.24 23.00 11.58
C LEU A 267 77.70 22.66 11.25
N ALA A 268 77.98 21.91 10.17
CA ALA A 268 79.33 21.63 9.72
C ALA A 268 80.03 22.90 9.17
N GLU A 269 79.30 23.73 8.41
CA GLU A 269 79.74 25.03 7.92
C GLU A 269 80.04 25.97 9.08
N LEU A 270 79.12 26.16 10.03
CA LEU A 270 79.36 26.93 11.27
C LEU A 270 80.55 26.38 12.08
N GLN A 271 80.72 25.05 12.15
CA GLN A 271 81.90 24.45 12.78
C GLN A 271 83.20 24.66 12.00
N GLN A 272 83.14 24.91 10.69
CA GLN A 272 84.29 25.24 9.85
C GLN A 272 84.61 26.73 9.93
N GLU A 273 83.60 27.60 9.99
CA GLU A 273 83.72 29.03 10.28
C GLU A 273 84.28 29.29 11.69
N LEU A 274 83.83 28.55 12.71
CA LEU A 274 84.40 28.64 14.06
C LEU A 274 85.85 28.15 14.10
N LYS A 275 86.21 27.12 13.30
CA LYS A 275 87.61 26.69 13.16
C LYS A 275 88.45 27.72 12.39
N SER A 276 87.91 28.32 11.33
CA SER A 276 88.62 29.34 10.55
C SER A 276 88.79 30.64 11.33
N LEU A 277 87.77 31.14 12.02
CA LEU A 277 87.85 32.26 12.97
C LEU A 277 88.85 31.98 14.10
N LYS A 278 88.86 30.78 14.67
CA LYS A 278 89.84 30.38 15.69
C LYS A 278 91.26 30.34 15.12
N ALA A 279 91.45 29.85 13.89
CA ALA A 279 92.74 29.86 13.20
C ALA A 279 93.19 31.27 12.84
N LEU A 280 92.27 32.16 12.45
CA LEU A 280 92.54 33.56 12.12
C LEU A 280 92.89 34.36 13.40
N LEU A 281 92.24 34.07 14.53
CA LEU A 281 92.62 34.59 15.85
C LEU A 281 93.98 34.06 16.33
N LEU A 282 94.28 32.76 16.11
CA LEU A 282 95.56 32.16 16.51
C LEU A 282 96.72 32.62 15.61
N SER A 283 96.45 32.85 14.32
CA SER A 283 97.34 33.51 13.37
C SER A 283 97.50 35.02 13.65
N ARG A 284 96.67 35.59 14.53
CA ARG A 284 96.71 36.99 14.99
C ARG A 284 97.39 37.08 16.38
N GLY A 285 98.46 36.31 16.55
CA GLY A 285 99.50 36.59 17.54
C GLY A 285 100.13 37.98 17.30
N PRO A 286 100.83 38.55 18.31
CA PRO A 286 100.98 40.00 18.38
C PRO A 286 102.15 40.57 17.55
N SER A 287 101.83 41.38 16.54
CA SER A 287 102.73 42.42 16.03
C SER A 287 101.97 43.69 15.59
N ILE A 288 102.45 44.81 16.11
CA ILE A 288 102.00 46.21 16.00
C ILE A 288 101.54 46.76 14.63
N SER A 289 100.51 47.63 14.71
CA SER A 289 100.27 48.86 13.90
C SER A 289 100.03 48.78 12.38
N SER A 290 98.79 49.05 11.97
CA SER A 290 98.43 50.36 11.37
C SER A 290 96.90 50.48 11.18
N SER A 291 96.39 51.70 11.01
CA SER A 291 94.97 52.03 10.77
C SER A 291 94.79 52.54 9.33
N PRO A 292 93.64 52.31 8.69
CA PRO A 292 92.70 53.43 8.56
C PRO A 292 91.22 53.09 8.84
N SER A 293 90.43 54.16 8.99
CA SER A 293 89.07 54.22 9.56
C SER A 293 87.93 53.58 8.74
N SER A 294 86.91 53.07 9.49
CA SER A 294 85.44 53.26 9.35
C SER A 294 84.80 53.68 8.01
N PRO A 295 83.58 53.18 7.66
CA PRO A 295 82.44 53.22 8.59
C PRO A 295 81.53 51.96 8.72
N LEU A 296 80.67 52.05 9.73
CA LEU A 296 79.67 51.08 10.22
C LEU A 296 78.45 50.92 9.30
N PRO A 297 77.84 49.72 9.25
CA PRO A 297 76.39 49.63 9.47
C PRO A 297 76.01 48.72 10.66
N THR A 298 74.79 48.89 11.16
CA THR A 298 74.33 48.35 12.46
C THR A 298 73.87 46.89 12.42
N PRO A 299 73.88 46.17 13.57
CA PRO A 299 73.36 44.81 13.65
C PRO A 299 71.83 44.80 13.54
N GLY A 300 71.31 44.45 12.36
CA GLY A 300 69.90 44.15 12.16
C GLY A 300 69.48 42.92 12.97
N ARG A 301 68.32 42.99 13.62
CA ARG A 301 67.71 41.82 14.27
C ARG A 301 67.30 40.79 13.20
N PRO A 302 67.39 39.47 13.45
CA PRO A 302 66.87 38.48 12.52
C PRO A 302 65.36 38.70 12.33
N SER A 303 64.95 38.94 11.08
CA SER A 303 63.54 39.17 10.74
C SER A 303 62.81 37.84 10.65
N ILE A 304 61.72 37.71 11.39
CA ILE A 304 60.85 36.53 11.33
C ILE A 304 59.99 36.64 10.06
N PRO A 305 59.98 35.63 9.17
CA PRO A 305 59.18 35.68 7.95
C PRO A 305 57.68 35.72 8.27
N ALA A 306 56.92 36.49 7.49
CA ALA A 306 55.56 36.91 7.84
C ALA A 306 54.56 35.77 8.11
N TRP A 307 54.78 34.57 7.58
CA TRP A 307 53.93 33.40 7.83
C TRP A 307 53.94 32.93 9.29
N GLN A 308 55.00 33.24 10.06
CA GLN A 308 55.16 32.78 11.45
C GLN A 308 54.50 33.73 12.48
N LEU A 309 53.85 34.81 12.03
CA LEU A 309 53.10 35.75 12.89
C LEU A 309 51.56 35.61 12.76
N ALA A 310 51.09 34.66 11.95
CA ALA A 310 49.68 34.48 11.63
C ALA A 310 48.99 33.39 12.48
N GLY A 311 48.41 33.80 13.61
CA GLY A 311 47.19 33.19 14.17
C GLY A 311 47.29 31.83 14.87
N ALA A 312 47.48 31.85 16.19
CA ALA A 312 47.07 30.77 17.10
C ALA A 312 46.13 31.34 18.19
N PRO A 313 44.80 31.13 18.13
CA PRO A 313 43.85 31.71 19.08
C PRO A 313 43.15 30.66 19.97
N SER A 314 43.57 30.52 21.23
CA SER A 314 42.80 30.00 22.39
C SER A 314 43.68 29.99 23.66
N PRO A 315 43.13 30.02 24.90
CA PRO A 315 41.70 30.05 25.29
C PRO A 315 41.29 31.25 26.20
N LEU A 316 39.99 31.30 26.56
CA LEU A 316 39.29 31.90 27.73
C LEU A 316 39.97 33.01 28.59
N GLY A 317 39.29 34.08 29.04
CA GLY A 317 37.87 34.46 28.93
C GLY A 317 37.46 35.50 30.02
N SER A 318 36.16 35.85 30.14
CA SER A 318 35.54 36.72 31.19
C SER A 318 35.86 38.25 31.08
N THR A 319 34.98 39.25 31.29
CA THR A 319 33.52 39.36 31.58
C THR A 319 33.00 40.77 31.19
N GLU A 320 31.72 40.89 30.78
CA GLU A 320 30.85 42.11 30.66
C GLU A 320 31.32 43.30 29.78
N SER A 321 30.47 44.06 29.07
CA SER A 321 29.06 44.42 29.31
C SER A 321 28.31 44.85 28.02
N SER A 322 27.01 45.19 28.18
CA SER A 322 26.20 46.06 27.30
C SER A 322 25.65 45.51 25.97
N THR A 323 24.37 45.11 26.00
CA THR A 323 23.49 44.92 24.83
C THR A 323 22.99 46.25 24.26
N PRO A 324 22.44 46.27 23.02
CA PRO A 324 20.97 46.31 22.94
C PRO A 324 20.36 45.32 21.93
N SER A 325 19.09 44.96 22.16
CA SER A 325 18.34 44.00 21.34
C SER A 325 17.77 44.62 20.05
N TYR A 326 17.73 43.84 18.97
CA TYR A 326 16.93 44.16 17.79
C TYR A 326 15.47 43.71 18.00
N MET A 327 14.53 44.59 17.69
CA MET A 327 13.08 44.35 17.84
C MET A 327 12.39 44.10 16.50
N LEU A 328 11.26 43.39 16.59
CA LEU A 328 10.33 43.11 15.50
C LEU A 328 9.62 44.41 15.02
N PRO A 329 9.44 44.62 13.71
CA PRO A 329 8.54 45.66 13.19
C PRO A 329 7.15 45.10 12.84
N THR A 330 6.10 45.79 13.29
CA THR A 330 4.70 45.53 12.88
C THR A 330 3.93 46.83 12.64
N ALA A 331 3.00 46.78 11.67
CA ALA A 331 1.83 47.66 11.49
C ALA A 331 2.00 49.08 10.87
N THR A 332 1.53 49.18 9.60
CA THR A 332 0.40 50.05 9.17
C THR A 332 0.58 51.57 8.97
N SER A 333 0.24 52.07 7.77
CA SER A 333 -0.83 53.10 7.55
C SER A 333 -1.03 53.51 6.07
N ASN A 334 -2.17 54.18 5.80
CA ASN A 334 -2.65 54.82 4.54
C ASN A 334 -2.99 53.92 3.32
N GLY A 335 -4.15 54.03 2.65
CA GLY A 335 -5.43 54.65 3.05
C GLY A 335 -6.10 55.60 2.05
N LYS A 336 -6.88 55.06 1.09
CA LYS A 336 -7.97 55.75 0.33
C LYS A 336 -8.69 54.72 -0.57
N GLY A 337 -10.02 54.67 -0.73
CA GLY A 337 -11.12 55.29 0.03
C GLY A 337 -12.27 55.83 -0.85
N LYS A 338 -13.33 55.05 -1.10
CA LYS A 338 -14.67 55.52 -1.54
C LYS A 338 -15.77 54.43 -1.42
N GLU A 339 -16.93 54.85 -0.87
CA GLU A 339 -18.36 54.57 -1.24
C GLU A 339 -18.86 53.23 -1.83
N VAL A 340 -20.16 52.83 -1.71
CA VAL A 340 -21.22 52.97 -0.66
C VAL A 340 -22.51 52.22 -1.11
N ASP A 341 -23.36 51.83 -0.15
CA ASP A 341 -24.82 51.52 -0.22
C ASP A 341 -25.45 50.16 -0.68
N LEU A 342 -26.63 49.90 -0.07
CA LEU A 342 -27.80 49.08 -0.49
C LEU A 342 -27.82 47.53 -0.37
N SER A 343 -28.02 47.04 0.86
CA SER A 343 -29.32 46.56 1.46
C SER A 343 -30.58 46.34 0.57
N PRO A 344 -31.67 45.67 1.03
CA PRO A 344 -31.91 44.89 2.27
C PRO A 344 -32.61 43.50 2.06
N SER A 345 -32.99 42.84 3.16
CA SER A 345 -33.72 41.56 3.24
C SER A 345 -35.26 41.66 3.26
N THR A 346 -35.93 40.68 2.65
CA THR A 346 -37.27 40.12 2.99
C THR A 346 -37.38 38.72 2.36
N SER A 347 -38.16 37.76 2.88
CA SER A 347 -39.07 37.75 4.03
C SER A 347 -38.99 36.42 4.80
#